data_AF-A0A7S3VGU8-F1
#
_entry.id   AF-A0A7S3VGU8-F1
#
_cell.length_a   1.000
_cell.length_b   1.000
_cell.length_c   1.000
_cell.angle_alpha   90.00
_cell.angle_beta   90.00
_cell.angle_gamma   90.00
#
_symmetry.space_group_name_H-M   'P 1'
#
loop_
_entity.id
_entity.type
_entity.pdbx_description
1 polymer ?
#
loop_
_entity_poly.entity_id
_entity_poly.type
_entity_poly.pdbx_seq_one_letter_code
_entity_poly.pdbx_strand_id
1 'polypeptide(L)'
;MLGTRMQASRGVASKAPGCTPARQQFMRRARSVTARNSPMQSADYASSLGKDQYLVIGLAHCFEKNEDGKLQDMMLLEPVNAPAMECMAVGARTSFKQVAGVTYGEALSRDVNAFPEEFRTARFCEKWAYRCEAAARTWMRPHAQDNLMDLVPLGGQRGGFNFNLDDKRVMNMTNEVKDEDNIKQDMSIDVYGRKEADEKKAAEEAQKKADAAATKVQQQEEEEDELDKLLEV
;
A
#
# COMPACT_ATOMS: atom_id res chain seq x y z
N MET A 1 -14.92 -82.39 1.05
CA MET A 1 -14.37 -83.07 -0.14
C MET A 1 -13.58 -82.05 -0.95
N LEU A 2 -12.27 -82.32 -1.13
CA LEU A 2 -11.31 -81.83 -2.15
C LEU A 2 -11.36 -80.33 -2.56
N GLY A 3 -10.33 -79.48 -2.43
CA GLY A 3 -8.90 -79.67 -2.15
C GLY A 3 -8.07 -80.00 -3.39
N THR A 4 -7.56 -79.00 -4.16
CA THR A 4 -6.32 -79.03 -5.00
C THR A 4 -6.08 -77.58 -5.52
N ARG A 5 -5.03 -76.80 -5.22
CA ARG A 5 -3.54 -76.87 -5.25
C ARG A 5 -2.92 -76.43 -6.60
N MET A 6 -2.18 -75.31 -6.53
CA MET A 6 -0.95 -74.85 -7.24
C MET A 6 -0.65 -75.35 -8.68
N GLN A 7 -0.18 -74.44 -9.54
CA GLN A 7 1.27 -74.35 -9.86
C GLN A 7 1.64 -73.11 -10.69
N ALA A 8 2.90 -72.73 -10.52
CA ALA A 8 3.59 -71.59 -11.12
C ALA A 8 4.54 -72.03 -12.25
N SER A 9 4.88 -71.12 -13.16
CA SER A 9 6.06 -71.15 -14.03
C SER A 9 6.52 -69.69 -14.23
N ARG A 10 7.65 -69.25 -13.67
CA ARG A 10 9.08 -69.39 -14.04
C ARG A 10 9.51 -68.77 -15.39
N GLY A 11 10.33 -67.71 -15.27
CA GLY A 11 11.39 -67.29 -16.21
C GLY A 11 10.92 -66.33 -17.31
N VAL A 12 11.67 -65.32 -17.75
CA VAL A 12 13.14 -65.22 -17.88
C VAL A 12 13.55 -63.73 -17.88
N ALA A 13 14.67 -63.45 -17.24
CA ALA A 13 15.36 -62.16 -17.29
C ALA A 13 16.02 -61.92 -18.66
N SER A 14 15.91 -60.70 -19.19
CA SER A 14 16.85 -60.17 -20.18
C SER A 14 17.35 -58.80 -19.74
N LYS A 15 18.63 -58.59 -20.01
CA LYS A 15 19.54 -57.63 -19.38
C LYS A 15 20.02 -56.65 -20.44
N ALA A 16 20.04 -55.36 -20.08
CA ALA A 16 20.82 -54.24 -20.64
C ALA A 16 20.38 -53.65 -22.02
N PRO A 17 20.72 -52.38 -22.37
CA PRO A 17 21.82 -51.57 -21.79
C PRO A 17 21.54 -50.08 -21.51
N GLY A 18 22.45 -49.50 -20.70
CA GLY A 18 23.10 -48.23 -21.06
C GLY A 18 22.40 -46.92 -20.68
N CYS A 19 22.39 -46.58 -19.40
CA CYS A 19 22.24 -45.19 -18.97
C CYS A 19 23.58 -44.46 -19.20
N THR A 20 23.69 -43.69 -20.28
CA THR A 20 24.72 -42.67 -20.47
C THR A 20 24.13 -41.31 -20.10
N PRO A 21 24.69 -40.56 -19.12
CA PRO A 21 24.32 -39.17 -18.97
C PRO A 21 25.02 -38.38 -20.08
N ALA A 22 24.28 -38.04 -21.14
CA ALA A 22 24.71 -37.04 -22.10
C ALA A 22 24.81 -35.69 -21.37
N ARG A 23 26.03 -35.33 -20.99
CA ARG A 23 26.42 -33.99 -20.53
C ARG A 23 26.22 -33.03 -21.70
N GLN A 24 24.98 -32.57 -21.90
CA GLN A 24 24.68 -31.48 -22.81
C GLN A 24 25.42 -30.24 -22.31
N GLN A 25 26.55 -29.96 -22.97
CA GLN A 25 27.22 -28.68 -22.86
C GLN A 25 26.24 -27.62 -23.34
N PHE A 26 25.60 -26.92 -22.40
CA PHE A 26 24.92 -25.66 -22.66
C PHE A 26 26.00 -24.67 -23.11
N MET A 27 26.21 -24.59 -24.43
CA MET A 27 26.89 -23.45 -25.03
C MET A 27 26.02 -22.22 -24.74
N ARG A 28 26.40 -21.46 -23.71
CA ARG A 28 25.93 -20.10 -23.50
C ARG A 28 26.36 -19.28 -24.71
N ARG A 29 25.52 -19.21 -25.74
CA ARG A 29 25.60 -18.16 -26.75
C ARG A 29 25.37 -16.84 -26.01
N ALA A 30 26.43 -16.12 -25.73
CA ALA A 30 26.37 -14.72 -25.35
C ALA A 30 25.69 -13.98 -26.50
N ARG A 31 24.39 -13.73 -26.38
CA ARG A 31 23.72 -12.76 -27.23
C ARG A 31 24.28 -11.41 -26.81
N SER A 32 25.05 -10.76 -27.70
CA SER A 32 25.43 -9.38 -27.50
C SER A 32 24.14 -8.57 -27.39
N VAL A 33 23.88 -8.03 -26.20
CA VAL A 33 22.82 -7.05 -26.00
C VAL A 33 23.30 -5.78 -26.68
N THR A 34 22.96 -5.64 -27.96
CA THR A 34 23.07 -4.35 -28.64
C THR A 34 22.04 -3.45 -27.95
N ALA A 35 22.51 -2.57 -27.08
CA ALA A 35 21.70 -1.52 -26.49
C ALA A 35 21.08 -0.73 -27.65
N ARG A 36 19.78 -0.94 -27.90
CA ARG A 36 19.03 -0.07 -28.80
C ARG A 36 18.92 1.26 -28.09
N ASN A 37 19.83 2.17 -28.38
CA ASN A 37 19.62 3.61 -28.18
C ASN A 37 18.47 4.02 -29.10
N SER A 38 17.24 3.72 -28.68
CA SER A 38 16.07 4.39 -29.22
C SER A 38 16.12 5.79 -28.61
N PRO A 39 16.10 6.87 -29.41
CA PRO A 39 15.94 8.20 -28.85
C PRO A 39 14.65 8.16 -28.03
N MET A 40 14.76 8.58 -26.77
CA MET A 40 13.63 8.78 -25.88
C MET A 40 12.71 9.79 -26.55
N GLN A 41 11.77 9.29 -27.34
CA GLN A 41 10.65 10.09 -27.82
C GLN A 41 9.98 10.59 -26.55
N SER A 42 10.01 11.90 -26.35
CA SER A 42 9.12 12.58 -25.41
C SER A 42 7.71 12.17 -25.82
N ALA A 43 7.19 11.14 -25.15
CA ALA A 43 5.86 10.65 -25.40
C ALA A 43 4.92 11.79 -25.01
N ASP A 44 4.35 12.45 -26.02
CA ASP A 44 3.08 13.12 -25.87
C ASP A 44 2.09 12.03 -25.40
N TYR A 45 1.96 11.86 -24.08
CA TYR A 45 1.17 10.80 -23.42
C TYR A 45 -0.34 11.02 -23.56
N ALA A 46 -0.80 11.55 -24.68
CA ALA A 46 -2.19 11.48 -25.10
C ALA A 46 -2.37 10.21 -25.93
N SER A 47 -2.21 9.03 -25.32
CA SER A 47 -2.85 7.84 -25.88
C SER A 47 -4.36 8.07 -25.73
N SER A 48 -5.03 8.49 -26.80
CA SER A 48 -6.48 8.71 -26.79
C SER A 48 -7.18 7.40 -26.42
N LEU A 49 -7.57 7.26 -25.16
CA LEU A 49 -8.34 6.11 -24.72
C LEU A 49 -9.72 6.16 -25.38
N GLY A 50 -10.15 5.05 -25.98
CA GLY A 50 -11.52 4.91 -26.47
C GLY A 50 -12.53 5.03 -25.32
N LYS A 51 -13.70 5.61 -25.59
CA LYS A 51 -14.77 5.72 -24.58
C LYS A 51 -15.36 4.35 -24.19
N ASP A 52 -15.21 3.37 -25.07
CA ASP A 52 -15.62 1.98 -24.92
C ASP A 52 -14.65 1.14 -24.07
N GLN A 53 -13.49 1.69 -23.69
CA GLN A 53 -12.50 0.96 -22.90
C GLN A 53 -13.06 0.55 -21.54
N TYR A 54 -12.77 -0.68 -21.15
CA TYR A 54 -13.22 -1.24 -19.88
C TYR A 54 -12.50 -0.59 -18.69
N LEU A 55 -13.26 -0.31 -17.63
CA LEU A 55 -12.78 0.24 -16.38
C LEU A 55 -13.57 -0.37 -15.22
N VAL A 56 -12.93 -0.47 -14.06
CA VAL A 56 -13.62 -0.78 -12.80
C VAL A 56 -13.65 0.46 -11.93
N ILE A 57 -14.81 0.74 -11.35
CA ILE A 57 -14.97 1.73 -10.29
C ILE A 57 -15.28 1.02 -8.97
N GLY A 58 -14.76 1.55 -7.88
CA GLY A 58 -14.92 1.00 -6.54
C GLY A 58 -15.56 2.00 -5.60
N LEU A 59 -16.44 1.50 -4.74
CA LEU A 59 -17.01 2.22 -3.61
C LEU A 59 -16.11 2.00 -2.38
N ALA A 60 -15.25 2.97 -2.09
CA ALA A 60 -14.34 2.94 -0.96
C ALA A 60 -14.96 3.61 0.27
N HIS A 61 -14.78 3.01 1.44
CA HIS A 61 -15.04 3.64 2.74
C HIS A 61 -13.75 4.27 3.24
N CYS A 62 -13.75 5.60 3.32
CA CYS A 62 -12.62 6.40 3.76
C CYS A 62 -13.05 7.35 4.88
N PHE A 63 -12.09 8.11 5.41
CA PHE A 63 -12.33 9.05 6.49
C PHE A 63 -11.82 10.45 6.11
N GLU A 64 -12.48 11.48 6.63
CA GLU A 64 -12.02 12.87 6.56
C GLU A 64 -11.93 13.42 7.98
N LYS A 65 -10.87 14.17 8.27
CA LYS A 65 -10.69 14.83 9.57
C LYS A 65 -11.35 16.21 9.52
N ASN A 66 -12.32 16.44 10.40
CA ASN A 66 -12.99 17.72 10.54
C ASN A 66 -12.10 18.79 11.19
N GLU A 67 -12.59 20.03 11.21
CA GLU A 67 -12.01 21.16 11.95
C GLU A 67 -11.81 20.84 13.44
N ASP A 68 -12.73 20.11 14.07
CA ASP A 68 -12.63 19.63 15.46
C ASP A 68 -11.59 18.50 15.66
N GLY A 69 -10.93 18.08 14.60
CA GLY A 69 -9.96 16.99 14.61
C GLY A 69 -10.55 15.57 14.69
N LYS A 70 -11.88 15.43 14.66
CA LYS A 70 -12.59 14.14 14.65
C LYS A 70 -12.66 13.55 13.24
N LEU A 71 -12.59 12.22 13.13
CA LEU A 71 -12.76 11.51 11.87
C LEU A 71 -14.24 11.31 11.56
N GLN A 72 -14.66 11.69 10.36
CA GLN A 72 -15.98 11.41 9.79
C GLN A 72 -15.89 10.39 8.67
N ASP A 73 -16.90 9.52 8.59
CA ASP A 73 -17.04 8.55 7.51
C ASP A 73 -17.35 9.24 6.18
N MET A 74 -16.68 8.79 5.13
CA MET A 74 -16.92 9.25 3.77
C MET A 74 -16.89 8.08 2.79
N MET A 75 -17.89 8.01 1.91
CA MET A 75 -17.87 7.09 0.78
C MET A 75 -17.28 7.78 -0.44
N LEU A 76 -16.32 7.12 -1.08
CA LEU A 76 -15.60 7.66 -2.23
C LEU A 76 -15.69 6.69 -3.42
N LEU A 77 -16.00 7.24 -4.59
CA LEU A 77 -15.84 6.56 -5.86
C LEU A 77 -14.39 6.70 -6.31
N GLU A 78 -13.72 5.56 -6.50
CA GLU A 78 -12.36 5.51 -7.03
C GLU A 78 -12.26 4.57 -8.23
N PRO A 79 -11.49 4.92 -9.27
CA PRO A 79 -11.13 3.97 -10.31
C PRO A 79 -10.20 2.89 -9.74
N VAL A 80 -10.49 1.63 -10.00
CA VAL A 80 -9.73 0.48 -9.52
C VAL A 80 -8.82 -0.03 -10.64
N ASN A 81 -7.53 -0.14 -10.34
CA ASN A 81 -6.55 -0.69 -11.27
C ASN A 81 -6.64 -2.23 -11.32
N ALA A 82 -6.25 -2.83 -12.45
CA ALA A 82 -6.25 -4.28 -12.62
C ALA A 82 -5.48 -5.04 -11.50
N PRO A 83 -4.25 -4.66 -11.10
CA PRO A 83 -3.55 -5.34 -10.02
C PRO A 83 -4.23 -5.20 -8.65
N ALA A 84 -4.86 -4.05 -8.39
CA ALA A 84 -5.59 -3.86 -7.14
C ALA A 84 -6.81 -4.78 -7.07
N MET A 85 -7.50 -4.96 -8.20
CA MET A 85 -8.63 -5.89 -8.32
C MET A 85 -8.17 -7.34 -8.13
N GLU A 86 -7.05 -7.74 -8.72
CA GLU A 86 -6.43 -9.05 -8.49
C GLU A 86 -6.11 -9.30 -7.01
N CYS A 87 -5.47 -8.34 -6.33
CA CYS A 87 -5.19 -8.45 -4.89
C CYS A 87 -6.47 -8.60 -4.06
N MET A 88 -7.52 -7.82 -4.37
CA MET A 88 -8.81 -7.94 -3.70
C MET A 88 -9.47 -9.30 -3.95
N ALA A 89 -9.35 -9.84 -5.16
CA ALA A 89 -9.91 -11.14 -5.53
C ALA A 89 -9.25 -12.30 -4.77
N VAL A 90 -7.96 -12.19 -4.45
CA VAL A 90 -7.21 -13.16 -3.62
C VAL A 90 -7.52 -13.00 -2.12
N GLY A 91 -8.25 -11.95 -1.72
CA GLY A 91 -8.67 -11.73 -0.34
C GLY A 91 -7.79 -10.78 0.47
N ALA A 92 -6.99 -9.94 -0.20
CA ALA A 92 -6.27 -8.86 0.48
C ALA A 92 -7.24 -7.91 1.18
N ARG A 93 -6.84 -7.40 2.35
CA ARG A 93 -7.62 -6.42 3.13
C ARG A 93 -7.83 -5.17 2.28
N THR A 94 -9.06 -4.67 2.26
CA THR A 94 -9.45 -3.54 1.41
C THR A 94 -10.43 -2.59 2.09
N SER A 95 -10.40 -1.33 1.66
CA SER A 95 -11.41 -0.32 2.01
C SER A 95 -12.58 -0.29 1.03
N PHE A 96 -12.53 -1.07 -0.05
CA PHE A 96 -13.61 -1.17 -1.04
C PHE A 96 -14.71 -2.09 -0.53
N LYS A 97 -15.94 -1.56 -0.44
CA LYS A 97 -17.15 -2.35 -0.13
C LYS A 97 -17.63 -3.12 -1.34
N GLN A 98 -17.64 -2.45 -2.48
CA GLN A 98 -18.15 -2.96 -3.75
C GLN A 98 -17.36 -2.37 -4.91
N VAL A 99 -17.39 -3.04 -6.04
CA VAL A 99 -16.86 -2.57 -7.32
C VAL A 99 -17.86 -2.85 -8.44
N ALA A 100 -17.82 -2.04 -9.49
CA ALA A 100 -18.66 -2.19 -10.68
C ALA A 100 -17.82 -2.05 -11.96
N GLY A 101 -18.10 -2.90 -12.94
CA GLY A 101 -17.50 -2.84 -14.27
C GLY A 101 -18.25 -1.83 -15.13
N VAL A 102 -17.55 -0.83 -15.67
CA VAL A 102 -18.12 0.27 -16.45
C VAL A 102 -17.25 0.57 -17.65
N THR A 103 -17.77 1.36 -18.59
CA THR A 103 -16.95 1.93 -19.66
C THR A 103 -16.24 3.18 -19.18
N TYR A 104 -15.08 3.48 -19.78
CA TYR A 104 -14.33 4.71 -19.54
C TYR A 104 -15.17 5.95 -19.83
N GLY A 105 -15.99 5.92 -20.88
CA GLY A 105 -16.92 6.99 -21.25
C GLY A 105 -17.99 7.26 -20.19
N GLU A 106 -18.58 6.19 -19.63
CA GLU A 106 -19.54 6.30 -18.52
C GLU A 106 -18.88 6.87 -17.27
N ALA A 107 -17.67 6.40 -16.93
CA ALA A 107 -16.93 6.95 -15.78
C ALA A 107 -16.60 8.44 -15.94
N LEU A 108 -16.27 8.89 -17.15
CA LEU A 108 -15.96 10.29 -17.43
C LEU A 108 -17.18 11.20 -17.43
N SER A 109 -18.39 10.69 -17.67
CA SER A 109 -19.61 11.50 -17.63
C SER A 109 -19.88 12.08 -16.24
N ARG A 110 -19.35 11.40 -15.19
CA ARG A 110 -19.62 11.69 -13.77
C ARG A 110 -21.11 11.70 -13.43
N ASP A 111 -21.94 11.03 -14.22
CA ASP A 111 -23.33 10.82 -13.88
C ASP A 111 -23.44 9.69 -12.86
N VAL A 112 -23.61 10.09 -11.60
CA VAL A 112 -23.75 9.16 -10.47
C VAL A 112 -24.99 8.26 -10.63
N ASN A 113 -26.00 8.70 -11.37
CA ASN A 113 -27.23 7.92 -11.59
C ASN A 113 -27.01 6.75 -12.56
N ALA A 114 -25.94 6.78 -13.36
CA ALA A 114 -25.56 5.70 -14.25
C ALA A 114 -24.92 4.51 -13.49
N PHE A 115 -24.63 4.65 -12.20
CA PHE A 115 -24.05 3.61 -11.35
C PHE A 115 -25.13 2.95 -10.46
N PRO A 116 -24.80 1.77 -9.87
CA PRO A 116 -25.67 1.12 -8.90
C PRO A 116 -26.10 2.06 -7.75
N GLU A 117 -27.25 1.78 -7.14
CA GLU A 117 -27.85 2.66 -6.14
C GLU A 117 -26.92 2.93 -4.95
N GLU A 118 -26.11 1.95 -4.57
CA GLU A 118 -25.13 2.02 -3.48
C GLU A 118 -24.03 3.06 -3.74
N PHE A 119 -23.79 3.41 -5.00
CA PHE A 119 -22.77 4.36 -5.41
C PHE A 119 -23.29 5.81 -5.36
N ARG A 120 -24.62 6.00 -5.19
CA ARG A 120 -25.25 7.32 -5.33
C ARG A 120 -24.89 8.33 -4.26
N THR A 121 -24.57 7.85 -3.07
CA THR A 121 -24.21 8.71 -1.93
C THR A 121 -22.70 9.01 -1.87
N ALA A 122 -21.91 8.45 -2.78
CA ALA A 122 -20.46 8.56 -2.75
C ALA A 122 -19.95 9.78 -3.54
N ARG A 123 -18.85 10.37 -3.06
CA ARG A 123 -18.17 11.48 -3.74
C ARG A 123 -17.13 10.94 -4.73
N PHE A 124 -16.93 11.60 -5.85
CA PHE A 124 -15.80 11.26 -6.73
C PHE A 124 -14.47 11.62 -6.07
N CYS A 125 -13.47 10.76 -6.26
CA CYS A 125 -12.12 11.06 -5.77
C CYS A 125 -11.47 12.25 -6.49
N GLU A 126 -10.43 12.80 -5.87
CA GLU A 126 -9.62 13.84 -6.48
C GLU A 126 -8.95 13.36 -7.76
N LYS A 127 -8.75 14.28 -8.71
CA LYS A 127 -8.13 14.00 -10.01
C LYS A 127 -8.80 12.83 -10.75
N TRP A 128 -10.12 12.68 -10.59
CA TRP A 128 -10.93 11.57 -11.14
C TRP A 128 -10.59 11.21 -12.59
N ALA A 129 -10.65 12.18 -13.52
CA ALA A 129 -10.42 11.90 -14.95
C ALA A 129 -9.02 11.32 -15.21
N TYR A 130 -7.99 11.90 -14.60
CA TYR A 130 -6.62 11.39 -14.68
C TYR A 130 -6.49 9.99 -14.08
N ARG A 131 -7.14 9.73 -12.94
CA ARG A 131 -7.14 8.40 -12.31
C ARG A 131 -7.91 7.37 -13.13
N CYS A 132 -9.04 7.74 -13.75
CA CYS A 132 -9.78 6.88 -14.67
C CYS A 132 -8.91 6.49 -15.86
N GLU A 133 -8.22 7.46 -16.46
CA GLU A 133 -7.33 7.21 -17.59
C GLU A 133 -6.18 6.27 -17.19
N ALA A 134 -5.52 6.54 -16.06
CA ALA A 134 -4.46 5.70 -15.54
C ALA A 134 -4.93 4.27 -15.24
N ALA A 135 -6.10 4.13 -14.59
CA ALA A 135 -6.69 2.83 -14.26
C ALA A 135 -7.08 2.06 -15.52
N ALA A 136 -7.76 2.69 -16.48
CA ALA A 136 -8.19 2.06 -17.72
C ALA A 136 -6.99 1.56 -18.55
N ARG A 137 -5.85 2.27 -18.56
CA ARG A 137 -4.60 1.77 -19.18
C ARG A 137 -4.09 0.46 -18.54
N THR A 138 -4.36 0.22 -17.26
CA THR A 138 -3.99 -1.06 -16.62
C THR A 138 -4.86 -2.23 -17.09
N TRP A 139 -6.12 -1.95 -17.44
CA TRP A 139 -7.08 -2.94 -17.95
C TRP A 139 -6.85 -3.32 -19.41
N MET A 140 -6.18 -2.46 -20.18
CA MET A 140 -5.79 -2.77 -21.57
C MET A 140 -4.65 -3.79 -21.69
N ARG A 141 -4.08 -4.25 -20.58
CA ARG A 141 -3.00 -5.25 -20.60
C ARG A 141 -3.59 -6.64 -20.88
N PRO A 142 -2.94 -7.49 -21.70
CA PRO A 142 -3.46 -8.83 -22.02
C PRO A 142 -3.81 -9.65 -20.78
N HIS A 143 -2.94 -9.65 -19.77
CA HIS A 143 -3.21 -10.35 -18.51
C HIS A 143 -4.51 -9.92 -17.83
N ALA A 144 -4.83 -8.62 -17.83
CA ALA A 144 -6.06 -8.12 -17.24
C ALA A 144 -7.29 -8.53 -18.05
N GLN A 145 -7.20 -8.47 -19.38
CA GLN A 145 -8.28 -8.88 -20.28
C GLN A 145 -8.58 -10.39 -20.17
N ASP A 146 -7.54 -11.21 -20.13
CA ASP A 146 -7.67 -12.67 -20.16
C ASP A 146 -8.07 -13.27 -18.80
N ASN A 147 -7.69 -12.64 -17.67
CA ASN A 147 -7.80 -13.27 -16.34
C ASN A 147 -8.69 -12.52 -15.35
N LEU A 148 -8.89 -11.20 -15.54
CA LEU A 148 -9.49 -10.35 -14.52
C LEU A 148 -10.85 -9.79 -14.90
N MET A 149 -11.17 -9.64 -16.19
CA MET A 149 -12.45 -9.08 -16.64
C MET A 149 -13.66 -9.95 -16.25
N ASP A 150 -13.48 -11.27 -16.16
CA ASP A 150 -14.54 -12.19 -15.71
C ASP A 150 -14.90 -12.03 -14.23
N LEU A 151 -13.99 -11.45 -13.43
CA LEU A 151 -14.26 -11.23 -12.01
C LEU A 151 -15.35 -10.17 -11.80
N VAL A 152 -15.42 -9.18 -12.69
CA VAL A 152 -16.41 -8.09 -12.69
C VAL A 152 -16.75 -7.75 -14.14
N PRO A 153 -17.71 -8.42 -14.79
CA PRO A 153 -18.03 -8.11 -16.19
C PRO A 153 -18.58 -6.68 -16.34
N LEU A 154 -18.59 -6.16 -17.56
CA LEU A 154 -19.17 -4.84 -17.87
C LEU A 154 -20.66 -4.80 -17.46
N GLY A 155 -21.07 -3.76 -16.74
CA GLY A 155 -22.40 -3.64 -16.12
C GLY A 155 -22.63 -4.54 -14.89
N GLY A 156 -21.67 -5.40 -14.57
CA GLY A 156 -21.68 -6.25 -13.40
C GLY A 156 -21.16 -5.53 -12.16
N GLN A 157 -21.56 -6.06 -11.00
CA GLN A 157 -21.10 -5.60 -9.69
C GLN A 157 -20.55 -6.78 -8.89
N ARG A 158 -19.55 -6.49 -8.06
CA ARG A 158 -18.97 -7.46 -7.13
C ARG A 158 -18.76 -6.83 -5.77
N GLY A 159 -19.13 -7.55 -4.72
CA GLY A 159 -18.84 -7.23 -3.34
C GLY A 159 -18.27 -8.44 -2.61
N GLY A 160 -18.36 -8.45 -1.28
CA GLY A 160 -17.88 -9.57 -0.47
C GLY A 160 -16.36 -9.68 -0.41
N PHE A 161 -15.65 -8.56 -0.59
CA PHE A 161 -14.21 -8.49 -0.37
C PHE A 161 -13.87 -8.59 1.11
N ASN A 162 -12.59 -8.81 1.42
CA ASN A 162 -12.06 -8.74 2.79
C ASN A 162 -12.01 -7.28 3.28
N PHE A 163 -13.21 -6.71 3.49
CA PHE A 163 -13.41 -5.33 3.88
C PHE A 163 -12.96 -5.12 5.33
N ASN A 164 -12.10 -4.12 5.55
CA ASN A 164 -11.53 -3.86 6.86
C ASN A 164 -11.30 -2.35 7.09
N LEU A 165 -11.56 -1.90 8.32
CA LEU A 165 -11.46 -0.50 8.76
C LEU A 165 -10.46 -0.29 9.91
N ASP A 166 -9.68 -1.31 10.28
CA ASP A 166 -8.66 -1.18 11.33
C ASP A 166 -7.59 -0.18 10.88
N ASP A 167 -7.18 -0.25 9.61
CA ASP A 167 -6.27 0.70 8.96
C ASP A 167 -7.07 1.80 8.26
N LYS A 168 -7.37 2.86 9.01
CA LYS A 168 -8.21 3.96 8.54
C LYS A 168 -7.51 4.76 7.44
N ARG A 169 -8.13 4.79 6.25
CA ARG A 169 -7.68 5.63 5.14
C ARG A 169 -8.25 7.05 5.26
N VAL A 170 -7.44 7.97 5.76
CA VAL A 170 -7.81 9.39 5.95
C VAL A 170 -7.37 10.21 4.74
N MET A 171 -8.30 10.90 4.06
CA MET A 171 -8.02 11.59 2.78
C MET A 171 -7.28 12.92 2.92
N ASN A 172 -7.60 13.70 3.95
CA ASN A 172 -6.99 15.01 4.19
C ASN A 172 -5.83 14.97 5.19
N MET A 173 -5.14 13.84 5.29
CA MET A 173 -3.99 13.70 6.17
C MET A 173 -2.74 14.31 5.51
N THR A 174 -2.25 15.39 6.10
CA THR A 174 -0.95 15.98 5.73
C THR A 174 0.13 15.36 6.61
N ASN A 175 1.16 14.78 5.99
CA ASN A 175 2.35 14.32 6.71
C ASN A 175 3.40 15.43 6.73
N GLU A 176 3.61 16.03 7.89
CA GLU A 176 4.65 17.02 8.11
C GLU A 176 5.92 16.32 8.61
N VAL A 177 6.89 16.13 7.70
CA VAL A 177 8.19 15.56 8.06
C VAL A 177 9.00 16.62 8.80
N LYS A 178 9.41 16.30 10.02
CA LYS A 178 10.24 17.17 10.84
C LYS A 178 11.69 16.69 10.83
N ASP A 179 12.62 17.58 11.18
CA ASP A 179 14.05 17.25 11.20
C ASP A 179 14.37 16.13 12.21
N GLU A 180 13.53 15.97 13.23
CA GLU A 180 13.62 14.89 14.22
C GLU A 180 13.22 13.51 13.66
N ASP A 181 12.48 13.45 12.55
CA ASP A 181 12.13 12.19 11.85
C ASP A 181 13.31 11.65 11.00
N ASN A 182 14.39 12.44 10.89
CA ASN A 182 15.56 12.07 10.11
C ASN A 182 16.44 11.05 10.85
N ILE A 183 16.18 9.76 10.64
CA ILE A 183 17.02 8.67 11.16
C ILE A 183 18.33 8.62 10.37
N LYS A 184 19.47 8.80 11.07
CA LYS A 184 20.81 8.71 10.48
C LYS A 184 21.06 7.29 9.97
N GLN A 185 21.39 7.17 8.69
CA GLN A 185 21.75 5.89 8.07
C GLN A 185 23.09 5.34 8.58
N ASP A 186 23.98 6.20 9.08
CA ASP A 186 25.25 5.82 9.69
C ASP A 186 25.49 6.69 10.94
N MET A 187 25.55 6.06 12.11
CA MET A 187 25.77 6.76 13.38
C MET A 187 27.22 7.20 13.59
N SER A 188 28.14 6.76 12.73
CA SER A 188 29.57 7.09 12.84
C SER A 188 29.96 8.40 12.15
N ILE A 189 29.11 8.91 11.25
CA ILE A 189 29.39 10.12 10.46
C ILE A 189 28.46 11.27 10.87
N ASP A 190 28.93 12.12 11.79
CA ASP A 190 28.24 13.37 12.12
C ASP A 190 28.76 14.51 11.23
N VAL A 191 28.24 14.57 10.01
CA VAL A 191 28.61 15.61 9.03
C VAL A 191 28.17 17.02 9.45
N TYR A 192 27.21 17.14 10.37
CA TYR A 192 26.59 18.42 10.73
C TYR A 192 26.88 18.88 12.16
N GLY A 193 27.80 18.21 12.87
CA GLY A 193 28.15 18.57 14.26
C GLY A 193 26.94 18.54 15.21
N ARG A 194 25.92 17.73 14.92
CA ARG A 194 24.69 17.68 15.71
C ARG A 194 24.90 17.01 17.06
N LYS A 195 25.89 16.12 17.22
CA LYS A 195 26.27 15.60 18.54
C LYS A 195 26.64 16.72 19.49
N GLU A 196 27.42 17.69 19.05
CA GLU A 196 27.78 18.84 19.89
C GLU A 196 26.56 19.72 20.19
N ALA A 197 25.62 19.84 19.26
CA ALA A 197 24.37 20.58 19.47
C ALA A 197 23.41 19.85 20.44
N ASP A 198 23.32 18.54 20.35
CA ASP A 198 22.50 17.69 21.21
C ASP A 198 23.11 17.59 22.62
N GLU A 199 24.43 17.49 22.73
CA GLU A 199 25.16 17.57 24.02
C GLU A 199 25.00 18.94 24.67
N LYS A 200 25.05 20.03 23.89
CA LYS A 200 24.78 21.39 24.39
C LYS A 200 23.34 21.56 24.84
N LYS A 201 22.36 21.07 24.07
CA LYS A 201 20.95 21.10 24.47
C LYS A 201 20.71 20.27 25.73
N ALA A 202 21.31 19.10 25.84
CA ALA A 202 21.22 18.25 27.04
C ALA A 202 21.87 18.94 28.25
N ALA A 203 22.99 19.62 28.07
CA ALA A 203 23.63 20.41 29.12
C ALA A 203 22.76 21.61 29.54
N GLU A 204 22.18 22.35 28.60
CA GLU A 204 21.26 23.46 28.90
C GLU A 204 19.98 22.99 29.60
N GLU A 205 19.43 21.84 29.23
CA GLU A 205 18.28 21.24 29.92
C GLU A 205 18.64 20.75 31.33
N ALA A 206 19.83 20.19 31.53
CA ALA A 206 20.32 19.80 32.84
C ALA A 206 20.56 21.04 33.72
N GLN A 207 21.13 22.11 33.16
CA GLN A 207 21.32 23.39 33.84
C GLN A 207 19.99 23.99 34.26
N LYS A 208 19.00 24.06 33.34
CA LYS A 208 17.64 24.56 33.65
C LYS A 208 16.95 23.73 34.74
N LYS A 209 17.15 22.41 34.76
CA LYS A 209 16.61 21.54 35.82
C LYS A 209 17.31 21.77 37.16
N ALA A 210 18.62 22.00 37.17
CA ALA A 210 19.38 22.31 38.38
C ALA A 210 18.99 23.69 38.93
N ASP A 211 18.86 24.69 38.07
CA ASP A 211 18.43 26.04 38.45
C ASP A 211 17.00 26.04 39.01
N ALA A 212 16.08 25.30 38.36
CA ALA A 212 14.71 25.14 38.86
C ALA A 212 14.64 24.36 40.20
N ALA A 213 15.59 23.46 40.46
CA ALA A 213 15.70 22.79 41.76
C ALA A 213 16.24 23.73 42.84
N ALA A 214 17.24 24.55 42.52
CA ALA A 214 17.80 25.54 43.45
C ALA A 214 16.77 26.62 43.83
N THR A 215 15.99 27.11 42.87
CA THR A 215 14.90 28.07 43.15
C THR A 215 13.83 27.47 44.06
N LYS A 216 13.53 26.17 43.93
CA LYS A 216 12.58 25.48 44.82
C LYS A 216 13.10 25.34 46.25
N VAL A 217 14.40 25.10 46.42
CA VAL A 217 15.01 24.99 47.76
C VAL A 217 15.02 26.36 48.44
N GLN A 218 15.35 27.44 47.72
CA GLN A 218 15.31 28.80 48.27
C GLN A 218 13.89 29.23 48.66
N GLN A 219 12.88 28.86 47.87
CA GLN A 219 11.48 29.12 48.22
C GLN A 219 11.02 28.34 49.46
N GLN A 220 11.56 27.14 49.69
CA GLN A 220 11.27 26.37 50.89
C GLN A 220 11.97 26.92 52.14
N GLU A 221 13.21 27.38 52.01
CA GLU A 221 13.94 28.04 53.12
C GLU A 221 13.30 29.38 53.50
N GLU A 222 12.86 30.18 52.51
CA GLU A 222 12.13 31.43 52.78
C GLU A 222 10.76 31.18 53.44
N GLU A 223 10.04 30.12 53.05
CA GLU A 223 8.78 29.72 53.72
C GLU A 223 9.01 29.24 55.16
N GLU A 224 10.09 28.49 55.42
CA GLU A 224 10.44 28.05 56.79
C GLU A 224 10.84 29.23 57.69
N ASP A 225 11.64 30.17 57.19
CA ASP A 225 12.04 31.37 57.93
C ASP A 225 10.86 32.32 58.22
N GLU A 226 9.85 32.38 57.34
CA GLU A 226 8.61 33.12 57.60
C GLU A 226 7.73 32.44 58.65
N LEU A 227 7.67 31.10 58.64
CA LEU A 227 6.95 30.30 59.63
C LEU A 227 7.55 30.44 61.04
N ASP A 228 8.87 30.45 61.16
CA ASP A 228 9.56 30.62 62.45
C ASP A 228 9.36 32.03 63.02
N LYS A 229 9.40 33.08 62.18
CA LYS A 229 9.09 34.45 62.63
C LYS A 229 7.66 34.64 63.13
N LEU A 230 6.72 33.83 62.65
CA LEU A 230 5.31 33.86 63.07
C LEU A 230 5.07 33.17 64.43
N LEU A 231 5.99 32.33 64.89
CA LEU A 231 5.90 31.58 66.15
C LEU A 231 6.62 32.26 67.34
N GLU A 232 7.37 33.35 67.11
CA GLU A 232 8.08 34.10 68.16
C GLU A 232 7.25 35.22 68.86
N VAL A 233 5.91 35.21 68.72
CA VAL A 233 5.00 36.15 69.41
C VAL A 233 4.27 35.47 70.57
#